data_AF-A0A967IVU0-F1
#
_entry.id   AF-A0A967IVU0-F1
#
_cell.length_a   1.000
_cell.length_b   1.000
_cell.length_c   1.000
_cell.angle_alpha   90.00
_cell.angle_beta   90.00
_cell.angle_gamma   90.00
#
_symmetry.space_group_name_H-M   'P 1'
#
loop_
_entity.id
_entity.type
_entity.pdbx_description
1 polymer ?
#
loop_
_entity_poly.entity_id
_entity_poly.type
_entity_poly.pdbx_seq_one_letter_code
_entity_poly.pdbx_strand_id
1 'polypeptide(L)'
;MGVLDVQDNRAHRFSQSDLDILSTLSGQIATALENARLFAERKQVEKTLALARDQALEASHLKSQLLAKVSHELRTPLGAILGYTELLQDGTFGPLSEQQQEITAEVIDSTQ
;
A
#
# COMPACT_ATOMS: atom_id res chain seq x y z
N MET A 1 -33.59 7.74 -9.47
CA MET A 1 -35.00 8.06 -9.76
C MET A 1 -35.46 7.14 -10.87
N GLY A 2 -36.20 6.09 -10.53
CA GLY A 2 -36.87 5.23 -11.51
C GLY A 2 -38.36 5.56 -11.51
N VAL A 3 -39.01 5.48 -12.66
CA VAL A 3 -40.47 5.64 -12.79
C VAL A 3 -41.06 4.26 -13.02
N LEU A 4 -42.06 3.89 -12.22
CA LEU A 4 -42.90 2.72 -12.47
C LEU A 4 -44.20 3.22 -13.10
N ASP A 5 -44.42 2.86 -14.36
CA ASP A 5 -45.64 3.19 -15.10
C ASP A 5 -46.54 1.95 -15.24
N VAL A 6 -47.83 2.11 -14.97
CA VAL A 6 -48.82 1.03 -15.01
C VAL A 6 -50.08 1.56 -15.71
N GLN A 7 -50.48 0.91 -16.81
CA GLN A 7 -51.60 1.36 -17.67
C GLN A 7 -52.63 0.23 -17.88
N ASP A 8 -53.94 0.57 -17.92
CA ASP A 8 -55.04 -0.32 -18.33
C ASP A 8 -56.02 0.47 -19.23
N ASN A 9 -56.61 -0.20 -20.23
CA ASN A 9 -57.47 0.43 -21.25
C ASN A 9 -58.94 0.58 -20.80
N ARG A 10 -59.28 0.16 -19.57
CA ARG A 10 -60.62 0.30 -18.98
C ARG A 10 -60.69 1.52 -18.07
N ALA A 11 -61.69 2.38 -18.30
CA ALA A 11 -61.97 3.51 -17.42
C ALA A 11 -62.30 3.05 -15.99
N HIS A 12 -61.75 3.73 -14.98
CA HIS A 12 -61.93 3.44 -13.54
C HIS A 12 -61.44 2.06 -13.07
N ARG A 13 -60.45 1.46 -13.75
CA ARG A 13 -59.97 0.12 -13.43
C ARG A 13 -59.23 0.01 -12.09
N PHE A 14 -58.46 1.03 -11.73
CA PHE A 14 -57.63 1.02 -10.53
C PHE A 14 -58.41 1.57 -9.35
N SER A 15 -58.58 0.75 -8.32
CA SER A 15 -59.11 1.15 -7.03
C SER A 15 -58.02 1.78 -6.16
N GLN A 16 -58.41 2.42 -5.06
CA GLN A 16 -57.45 2.95 -4.09
C GLN A 16 -56.54 1.83 -3.52
N SER A 17 -57.09 0.63 -3.30
CA SER A 17 -56.31 -0.52 -2.83
C SER A 17 -55.25 -0.96 -3.84
N ASP A 18 -55.51 -0.84 -5.15
CA ASP A 18 -54.52 -1.17 -6.18
C ASP A 18 -53.36 -0.17 -6.16
N LEU A 19 -53.66 1.12 -5.98
CA LEU A 19 -52.66 2.18 -5.88
C LEU A 19 -51.81 2.03 -4.61
N ASP A 20 -52.40 1.66 -3.48
CA ASP A 20 -51.68 1.46 -2.22
C ASP A 20 -50.70 0.27 -2.30
N ILE A 21 -51.11 -0.81 -2.98
CA ILE A 21 -50.24 -1.97 -3.26
C ILE A 21 -49.10 -1.56 -4.18
N LEU A 22 -49.40 -0.86 -5.29
CA LEU A 22 -48.39 -0.40 -6.24
C LEU A 22 -47.38 0.56 -5.59
N SER A 23 -47.83 1.45 -4.72
CA SER A 23 -46.98 2.36 -3.95
C SER A 23 -46.05 1.59 -3.01
N THR A 24 -46.60 0.61 -2.27
CA THR A 24 -45.82 -0.25 -1.35
C THR A 24 -44.75 -1.05 -2.10
N LEU A 25 -45.12 -1.68 -3.21
CA LEU A 25 -44.20 -2.44 -4.06
C LEU A 25 -43.15 -1.54 -4.69
N SER A 26 -43.54 -0.35 -5.16
CA SER A 26 -42.60 0.64 -5.70
C SER A 26 -41.54 1.04 -4.66
N GLY A 27 -41.95 1.26 -3.40
CA GLY A 27 -41.02 1.55 -2.30
C GLY A 27 -40.05 0.41 -2.02
N GLN A 28 -40.54 -0.84 -2.03
CA GLN A 28 -39.69 -2.02 -1.84
C GLN A 28 -38.70 -2.22 -3.00
N ILE A 29 -39.16 -2.06 -4.24
CA ILE A 29 -38.31 -2.17 -5.44
C ILE A 29 -37.26 -1.05 -5.44
N ALA A 30 -37.64 0.19 -5.13
CA ALA A 30 -36.70 1.30 -5.06
C ALA A 30 -35.59 1.04 -4.03
N THR A 31 -35.97 0.52 -2.86
CA THR A 31 -35.01 0.14 -1.79
C THR A 31 -34.09 -0.99 -2.25
N ALA A 32 -34.63 -2.02 -2.89
CA ALA A 32 -33.84 -3.15 -3.39
C ALA A 32 -32.84 -2.71 -4.47
N LEU A 33 -33.26 -1.85 -5.39
CA LEU A 33 -32.40 -1.30 -6.45
C LEU A 33 -31.28 -0.44 -5.86
N GLU A 34 -31.57 0.41 -4.87
CA GLU A 34 -30.55 1.22 -4.21
C GLU A 34 -29.56 0.35 -3.44
N ASN A 35 -30.02 -0.68 -2.73
CA ASN A 35 -29.15 -1.64 -2.06
C ASN A 35 -28.25 -2.39 -3.05
N ALA A 36 -28.78 -2.81 -4.20
CA ALA A 36 -28.01 -3.47 -5.25
C ALA A 36 -26.93 -2.52 -5.83
N ARG A 37 -27.29 -1.24 -6.04
CA ARG A 37 -26.35 -0.20 -6.50
C ARG A 37 -25.22 0.02 -5.49
N LEU A 38 -25.56 0.24 -4.22
CA LEU A 38 -24.60 0.43 -3.13
C LEU A 38 -23.69 -0.79 -2.96
N PHE A 39 -24.24 -2.00 -3.09
CA PHE A 39 -23.45 -3.23 -3.03
C PHE A 39 -22.45 -3.33 -4.19
N ALA A 40 -22.88 -3.01 -5.42
CA ALA A 40 -21.99 -2.99 -6.58
C ALA A 40 -20.88 -1.95 -6.43
N GLU A 41 -21.21 -0.74 -5.96
CA GLU A 41 -20.25 0.33 -5.69
C GLU A 41 -19.23 -0.09 -4.63
N ARG A 42 -19.71 -0.64 -3.50
CA ARG A 42 -18.84 -1.16 -2.44
C ARG A 42 -17.89 -2.25 -2.96
N LYS A 43 -18.39 -3.20 -3.75
CA LYS A 43 -17.56 -4.28 -4.32
C LYS A 43 -16.48 -3.73 -5.26
N GLN A 44 -16.79 -2.68 -6.01
CA GLN A 44 -15.81 -2.02 -6.86
C GLN A 44 -14.71 -1.34 -6.03
N VAL A 45 -15.09 -0.61 -4.96
CA VAL A 45 -14.14 0.00 -4.04
C VAL A 45 -13.25 -1.05 -3.36
N GLU A 46 -13.84 -2.15 -2.88
CA GLU A 46 -13.09 -3.25 -2.26
C GLU A 46 -12.05 -3.85 -3.24
N LYS A 47 -12.42 -4.03 -4.52
CA LYS A 47 -11.49 -4.51 -5.55
C LYS A 47 -10.34 -3.53 -5.80
N THR A 48 -10.63 -2.24 -5.91
CA THR A 48 -9.60 -1.21 -6.10
C THR A 48 -8.66 -1.14 -4.88
N LEU A 49 -9.20 -1.23 -3.67
CA LEU A 49 -8.42 -1.21 -2.44
C LEU A 49 -7.52 -2.45 -2.33
N ALA A 50 -8.03 -3.63 -2.69
CA ALA A 50 -7.23 -4.86 -2.71
C ALA A 50 -6.04 -4.73 -3.67
N LEU A 51 -6.26 -4.22 -4.89
CA LEU A 51 -5.19 -4.01 -5.86
C LEU A 51 -4.13 -3.01 -5.35
N ALA A 52 -4.58 -1.88 -4.77
CA ALA A 52 -3.66 -0.87 -4.22
C ALA A 52 -2.84 -1.42 -3.04
N ARG A 53 -3.47 -2.23 -2.18
CA ARG A 53 -2.80 -2.91 -1.07
C ARG A 53 -1.73 -3.86 -1.58
N ASP A 54 -2.04 -4.68 -2.57
CA ASP A 54 -1.10 -5.67 -3.10
C ASP A 54 0.11 -5.00 -3.75
N GLN A 55 -0.11 -3.91 -4.51
CA GLN A 55 0.97 -3.08 -5.06
C GLN A 55 1.86 -2.46 -3.97
N ALA A 56 1.25 -1.96 -2.89
CA ALA A 56 2.01 -1.38 -1.77
C ALA A 56 2.85 -2.44 -1.04
N LEU A 57 2.31 -3.65 -0.86
CA LEU A 57 3.03 -4.76 -0.25
C LEU A 57 4.22 -5.21 -1.13
N GLU A 58 4.02 -5.32 -2.44
CA GLU A 58 5.10 -5.64 -3.38
C GLU A 58 6.21 -4.57 -3.35
N ALA A 59 5.85 -3.30 -3.41
CA ALA A 59 6.81 -2.21 -3.32
C ALA A 59 7.59 -2.21 -1.99
N SER A 60 6.91 -2.47 -0.87
CA SER A 60 7.53 -2.59 0.45
C SER A 60 8.50 -3.77 0.53
N HIS A 61 8.12 -4.90 -0.05
CA HIS A 61 8.97 -6.09 -0.13
C HIS A 61 10.22 -5.81 -0.98
N LEU A 62 10.07 -5.23 -2.16
CA LEU A 62 11.19 -4.84 -3.03
C LEU A 62 12.13 -3.84 -2.34
N LYS A 63 11.58 -2.84 -1.64
CA LYS A 63 12.37 -1.90 -0.84
C LYS A 63 13.19 -2.63 0.22
N SER A 64 12.58 -3.57 0.94
CA SER A 64 13.25 -4.33 2.00
C SER A 64 14.37 -5.20 1.44
N GLN A 65 14.14 -5.88 0.31
CA GLN A 65 15.15 -6.67 -0.38
C GLN A 65 16.31 -5.80 -0.87
N LEU A 66 16.03 -4.63 -1.45
CA LEU A 66 17.06 -3.70 -1.90
C LEU A 66 17.93 -3.24 -0.74
N LEU A 67 17.32 -2.81 0.37
CA LEU A 67 18.06 -2.38 1.55
C LEU A 67 18.90 -3.50 2.14
N ALA A 68 18.36 -4.71 2.26
CA ALA A 68 19.13 -5.87 2.72
C ALA A 68 20.33 -6.14 1.81
N LYS A 69 20.11 -6.17 0.49
CA LYS A 69 21.16 -6.41 -0.50
C LYS A 69 22.27 -5.37 -0.41
N VAL A 70 21.91 -4.09 -0.42
CA VAL A 70 22.87 -2.97 -0.33
C VAL A 70 23.64 -3.06 0.99
N SER A 71 22.99 -3.31 2.12
CA SER A 71 23.67 -3.48 3.41
C SER A 71 24.66 -4.64 3.41
N HIS A 72 24.31 -5.77 2.80
CA HIS A 72 25.23 -6.91 2.68
C HIS A 72 26.41 -6.58 1.77
N GLU A 73 26.17 -5.94 0.63
CA GLU A 73 27.21 -5.58 -0.34
C GLU A 73 28.14 -4.48 0.18
N LEU A 74 27.66 -3.58 1.06
CA LEU A 74 28.49 -2.55 1.70
C LEU A 74 29.31 -3.09 2.87
N ARG A 75 28.84 -4.11 3.59
CA ARG A 75 29.57 -4.69 4.73
C ARG A 75 30.95 -5.22 4.33
N THR A 76 31.05 -5.88 3.18
CA THR A 76 32.32 -6.45 2.71
C THR A 76 33.40 -5.41 2.42
N PRO A 77 33.19 -4.39 1.56
CA PRO A 77 34.19 -3.37 1.31
C PRO A 77 34.47 -2.51 2.55
N LEU A 78 33.47 -2.19 3.38
CA LEU A 78 33.69 -1.45 4.63
C LEU A 78 34.54 -2.25 5.62
N GLY A 79 34.28 -3.57 5.76
CA GLY A 79 35.10 -4.44 6.59
C GLY A 79 36.55 -4.53 6.10
N ALA A 80 36.77 -4.51 4.78
CA ALA A 80 38.12 -4.44 4.23
C ALA A 80 38.80 -3.09 4.56
N ILE A 81 38.10 -1.97 4.40
CA ILE A 81 38.62 -0.64 4.75
C ILE A 81 38.99 -0.58 6.24
N LEU A 82 38.12 -1.05 7.12
CA LEU A 82 38.38 -1.09 8.56
C LEU A 82 39.61 -1.94 8.87
N GLY A 83 39.67 -3.17 8.35
CA GLY A 83 40.81 -4.07 8.58
C GLY A 83 42.14 -3.50 8.08
N TYR A 84 42.18 -2.85 6.91
CA TYR A 84 43.39 -2.17 6.46
C TYR A 84 43.76 -0.96 7.32
N THR A 85 42.77 -0.23 7.82
CA THR A 85 42.96 0.92 8.71
C THR A 85 43.54 0.49 10.06
N GLU A 86 43.04 -0.61 10.63
CA GLU A 86 43.59 -1.23 11.84
C GLU A 86 45.04 -1.69 11.62
N LEU A 87 45.34 -2.37 10.50
CA LEU A 87 46.71 -2.78 10.17
C LEU A 87 47.68 -1.60 9.99
N LEU A 88 47.20 -0.47 9.47
CA LEU A 88 47.98 0.77 9.38
C LEU A 88 48.30 1.31 10.78
N GLN A 89 47.33 1.29 11.69
CA GLN A 89 47.49 1.78 13.06
C GLN A 89 48.40 0.87 13.91
N ASP A 90 48.38 -0.44 13.64
CA ASP A 90 49.29 -1.44 14.22
C ASP A 90 50.74 -1.32 13.71
N GLY A 91 51.01 -0.43 12.75
CA GLY A 91 52.34 -0.20 12.20
C GLY A 91 52.81 -1.27 11.22
N THR A 92 51.90 -2.15 10.74
CA THR A 92 52.21 -3.25 9.80
C THR A 92 52.85 -2.75 8.51
N PHE A 93 52.50 -1.52 8.08
CA PHE A 93 53.02 -0.88 6.87
C PHE A 93 54.07 0.22 7.16
N GLY A 94 54.59 0.27 8.39
CA GLY A 94 55.52 1.29 8.85
C GLY A 94 54.87 2.36 9.75
N PRO A 95 55.68 3.30 10.29
CA PRO A 95 55.19 4.32 11.21
C PRO A 95 54.30 5.35 10.49
N LEU A 96 53.14 5.63 11.07
CA LEU A 96 52.26 6.71 10.65
C LEU A 96 52.74 8.05 11.24
N SER A 97 52.55 9.13 10.48
CA SER A 97 52.64 10.49 11.03
C SER A 97 51.51 10.76 12.02
N GLU A 98 51.68 11.75 12.89
CA GLU A 98 50.68 12.15 13.89
C GLU A 98 49.31 12.46 13.26
N GLN A 99 49.29 13.18 12.13
CA GLN A 99 48.07 13.47 11.38
C GLN A 99 47.41 12.22 10.78
N GLN A 100 48.20 11.25 10.31
CA GLN A 100 47.66 9.99 9.78
C GLN A 100 47.06 9.13 10.89
N GLN A 101 47.68 9.09 12.07
CA GLN A 101 47.14 8.38 13.23
C GLN A 101 45.77 8.92 13.62
N GLU A 102 45.62 10.25 13.65
CA GLU A 102 44.35 10.92 13.96
C GLU A 102 43.24 10.55 12.96
N ILE A 103 43.53 10.61 11.65
CA ILE A 103 42.57 10.22 10.60
C ILE A 103 42.19 8.74 10.68
N THR A 104 43.17 7.85 10.87
CA THR A 104 42.88 6.41 11.00
C THR A 104 42.02 6.09 12.23
N ALA A 105 42.22 6.83 13.34
CA ALA A 105 41.41 6.67 14.54
C ALA A 105 39.97 7.14 14.31
N GLU A 106 39.77 8.26 13.61
CA GLU A 106 38.44 8.76 13.25
C GLU A 106 37.67 7.77 12.37
N VAL A 107 38.34 7.16 11.37
CA VAL A 107 37.71 6.14 10.50
C VAL A 107 37.27 4.92 11.31
N ILE A 108 38.11 4.43 12.23
CA ILE A 108 37.77 3.29 13.09
C ILE A 108 36.58 3.61 14.00
N ASP A 109 36.56 4.78 14.64
CA ASP A 109 35.47 5.23 15.51
C ASP A 109 34.15 5.36 14.75
N SER A 110 34.19 5.90 13.53
CA SER A 110 33.00 6.08 12.69
C SER A 110 32.36 4.79 12.16
N THR A 111 33.05 3.65 12.27
CA THR A 111 32.62 2.35 11.73
C THR A 111 32.10 1.40 12.82
N GLN A 112 32.24 1.75 14.10
CA GLN A 112 31.70 1.02 15.26
C GLN A 112 30.28 1.47 15.61
#